data_AF-A0A432SW86-F1
#
_entry.id   AF-A0A432SW86-F1
#
_cell.length_a   1.000
_cell.length_b   1.000
_cell.length_c   1.000
_cell.angle_alpha   90.00
_cell.angle_beta   90.00
_cell.angle_gamma   90.00
#
_symmetry.space_group_name_H-M   'P 1'
#
loop_
_entity.id
_entity.type
_entity.pdbx_description
1 polymer ?
#
loop_
_entity_poly.entity_id
_entity_poly.type
_entity_poly.pdbx_seq_one_letter_code
_entity_poly.pdbx_strand_id
1 'polypeptide(L)'
;MALVGLFNVSKNYDVKQLLQGVDFQLNEGERVAIVGQNGCGKSTLLKIISGEVIADEGTRVLDKSIIIDSLEQNINFDAGLNVRDAIENELTELTEAKERYEELTLLISEDFENKKLLEEHSKVTNYIDHHNAWNLDDKVERVLQEFKLKEYEYRDVSSLSGGEQRRVALASLILKKPDVLLLDEPTNHLDVYMVEFLEEILLKEKFTLLIISHDRHFINSIATRVVEVENMNIVSYEGGYDNYLVLKEQRMQSLAKTHDTLVKFLKKEEEWLRRGVKARLTRNQGRKARVFELREKAKKDPTLIRKMQIDLEREKKSFNRDGEKGISKKKMLFDIENLYYSIAGKDLINGFTTRILQRDRIAIVGHNGSGKSTLLKLLLGRLKPS
;
A
#
# COMPACT_ATOMS: atom_id res chain seq x y z
N MET A 1 -19.02 9.39 -0.32
CA MET A 1 -19.71 9.00 0.94
C MET A 1 -18.74 8.24 1.85
N ALA A 2 -19.03 8.02 3.14
CA ALA A 2 -18.16 7.18 3.99
C ALA A 2 -18.46 5.70 3.73
N LEU A 3 -17.48 4.95 3.24
CA LEU A 3 -17.66 3.54 2.85
C LEU A 3 -17.34 2.59 4.01
N VAL A 4 -16.26 2.88 4.74
CA VAL A 4 -15.82 2.07 5.89
C VAL A 4 -15.49 2.98 7.06
N GLY A 5 -15.95 2.63 8.25
CA GLY A 5 -15.61 3.28 9.51
C GLY A 5 -15.16 2.30 10.58
N LEU A 6 -14.11 2.64 11.31
CA LEU A 6 -13.68 1.99 12.54
C LEU A 6 -13.78 3.01 13.66
N PHE A 7 -14.44 2.65 14.76
CA PHE A 7 -14.60 3.52 15.92
C PHE A 7 -14.07 2.84 17.18
N ASN A 8 -13.12 3.51 17.83
CA ASN A 8 -12.45 3.06 19.05
C ASN A 8 -11.99 1.59 19.00
N VAL A 9 -11.39 1.18 17.88
CA VAL A 9 -11.00 -0.21 17.63
C VAL A 9 -9.70 -0.57 18.34
N SER A 10 -9.71 -1.66 19.11
CA SER A 10 -8.53 -2.24 19.75
C SER A 10 -8.31 -3.69 19.29
N LYS A 11 -7.05 -4.08 19.14
CA LYS A 11 -6.68 -5.47 18.81
C LYS A 11 -5.42 -5.91 19.55
N ASN A 12 -5.54 -7.06 20.20
CA ASN A 12 -4.51 -7.76 20.93
C ASN A 12 -4.24 -9.12 20.26
N TYR A 13 -2.97 -9.49 20.15
CA TYR A 13 -2.55 -10.85 19.81
C TYR A 13 -1.75 -11.41 20.97
N ASP A 14 -2.29 -12.44 21.62
CA ASP A 14 -1.76 -13.05 22.85
C ASP A 14 -1.43 -12.00 23.92
N VAL A 15 -0.17 -11.61 24.04
CA VAL A 15 0.34 -10.64 25.04
C VAL A 15 0.67 -9.29 24.41
N LYS A 16 0.63 -9.17 23.08
CA LYS A 16 1.03 -7.97 22.34
C LYS A 16 -0.19 -7.21 21.83
N GLN A 17 -0.41 -6.03 22.40
CA GLN A 17 -1.37 -5.07 21.87
C GLN A 17 -0.82 -4.45 20.57
N LEU A 18 -1.59 -4.56 19.48
CA LEU A 18 -1.22 -4.02 18.17
C LEU A 18 -1.94 -2.69 17.88
N LEU A 19 -3.21 -2.57 18.27
CA LEU A 19 -4.04 -1.39 18.08
C LEU A 19 -4.78 -1.07 19.38
N GLN A 20 -4.93 0.22 19.70
CA GLN A 20 -5.58 0.69 20.92
C GLN A 20 -6.45 1.92 20.61
N GLY A 21 -7.76 1.78 20.71
CA GLY A 21 -8.71 2.89 20.56
C GLY A 21 -8.58 3.66 19.25
N VAL A 22 -8.43 2.93 18.14
CA VAL A 22 -8.18 3.50 16.81
C VAL A 22 -9.48 3.90 16.13
N ASP A 23 -9.56 5.17 15.71
CA ASP A 23 -10.62 5.70 14.84
C ASP A 23 -10.10 5.86 13.41
N PHE A 24 -10.78 5.25 12.45
CA PHE A 24 -10.43 5.32 11.03
C PHE A 24 -11.68 5.44 10.17
N GLN A 25 -11.62 6.23 9.11
CA GLN A 25 -12.69 6.34 8.14
C GLN A 25 -12.08 6.30 6.74
N LEU A 26 -12.76 5.63 5.81
CA LEU A 26 -12.43 5.60 4.39
C LEU A 26 -13.63 6.13 3.62
N ASN A 27 -13.40 7.20 2.85
CA ASN A 27 -14.41 7.77 1.99
C ASN A 27 -14.23 7.29 0.55
N GLU A 28 -15.32 7.25 -0.18
CA GLU A 28 -15.36 6.94 -1.61
C GLU A 28 -14.39 7.80 -2.42
N GLY A 29 -13.59 7.16 -3.27
CA GLY A 29 -12.56 7.80 -4.08
C GLY A 29 -11.27 8.17 -3.33
N GLU A 30 -11.20 7.96 -2.01
CA GLU A 30 -9.94 8.11 -1.28
C GLU A 30 -8.96 6.98 -1.60
N ARG A 31 -7.69 7.34 -1.74
CA ARG A 31 -6.57 6.41 -1.94
C ARG A 31 -5.63 6.55 -0.76
N VAL A 32 -5.75 5.64 0.19
CA VAL A 32 -5.09 5.74 1.50
C VAL A 32 -3.92 4.77 1.57
N ALA A 33 -2.73 5.28 1.84
CA ALA A 33 -1.54 4.48 2.06
C ALA A 33 -1.26 4.27 3.54
N ILE A 34 -1.13 3.02 3.98
CA ILE A 34 -0.77 2.65 5.34
C ILE A 34 0.74 2.45 5.43
N VAL A 35 1.39 3.27 6.24
CA VAL A 35 2.83 3.23 6.50
C VAL A 35 3.10 2.93 7.98
N GLY A 36 4.30 2.43 8.29
CA GLY A 36 4.67 2.05 9.65
C GLY A 36 5.70 0.92 9.68
N GLN A 37 6.28 0.68 10.85
CA GLN A 37 7.30 -0.35 11.04
C GLN A 37 6.74 -1.77 10.88
N ASN A 38 7.58 -2.74 10.56
CA ASN A 38 7.13 -4.13 10.45
C ASN A 38 6.64 -4.64 11.80
N GLY A 39 5.49 -5.32 11.80
CA GLY A 39 4.86 -5.83 13.03
C GLY A 39 4.21 -4.77 13.93
N CYS A 40 3.94 -3.55 13.41
CA CYS A 40 3.16 -2.53 14.12
C CYS A 40 1.64 -2.69 13.99
N GLY A 41 1.16 -3.57 13.11
CA GLY A 41 -0.28 -3.83 12.92
C GLY A 41 -0.87 -3.39 11.57
N LYS A 42 -0.07 -2.99 10.57
CA LYS A 42 -0.55 -2.57 9.23
C LYS A 42 -1.46 -3.62 8.58
N SER A 43 -0.97 -4.84 8.38
CA SER A 43 -1.77 -5.92 7.80
C SER A 43 -2.93 -6.32 8.70
N THR A 44 -2.80 -6.19 10.03
CA THR A 44 -3.91 -6.41 10.97
C THR A 44 -5.03 -5.39 10.77
N LEU A 45 -4.69 -4.11 10.58
CA LEU A 45 -5.66 -3.06 10.29
C LEU A 45 -6.40 -3.34 8.98
N LEU A 46 -5.68 -3.75 7.94
CA LEU A 46 -6.25 -4.13 6.65
C LEU A 46 -7.21 -5.33 6.79
N LYS A 47 -6.83 -6.35 7.57
CA LYS A 47 -7.67 -7.53 7.86
C LYS A 47 -8.91 -7.22 8.71
N ILE A 48 -8.82 -6.25 9.62
CA ILE A 48 -9.99 -5.77 10.35
C ILE A 48 -10.95 -5.06 9.39
N ILE A 49 -10.40 -4.26 8.46
CA ILE A 49 -11.19 -3.56 7.44
C ILE A 49 -11.85 -4.55 6.48
N SER A 50 -11.16 -5.59 6.01
CA SER A 50 -11.76 -6.64 5.16
C SER A 50 -12.80 -7.48 5.91
N GLY A 51 -12.69 -7.57 7.24
CA GLY A 51 -13.56 -8.40 8.07
C GLY A 51 -13.02 -9.81 8.33
N GLU A 52 -11.82 -10.14 7.83
CA GLU A 52 -11.12 -11.40 8.13
C GLU A 52 -10.76 -11.53 9.61
N VAL A 53 -10.49 -10.41 10.28
CA VAL A 53 -10.12 -10.38 11.70
C VAL A 53 -11.11 -9.52 12.47
N ILE A 54 -11.73 -10.12 13.49
CA ILE A 54 -12.63 -9.40 14.41
C ILE A 54 -11.78 -8.62 15.42
N ALA A 55 -12.10 -7.35 15.62
CA ALA A 55 -11.51 -6.51 16.67
C ALA A 55 -11.96 -6.99 18.07
N ASP A 56 -11.11 -6.80 19.08
CA ASP A 56 -11.47 -7.20 20.45
C ASP A 56 -12.36 -6.16 21.13
N GLU A 57 -12.16 -4.88 20.78
CA GLU A 57 -12.98 -3.75 21.23
C GLU A 57 -13.26 -2.82 20.05
N GLY A 58 -14.29 -1.97 20.20
CA GLY A 58 -14.71 -0.99 19.20
C GLY A 58 -15.72 -1.55 18.20
N THR A 59 -16.06 -0.74 17.20
CA THR A 59 -17.04 -1.09 16.17
C THR A 59 -16.49 -0.86 14.77
N ARG A 60 -16.72 -1.84 13.90
CA ARG A 60 -16.56 -1.73 12.46
C ARG A 60 -17.92 -1.45 11.84
N VAL A 61 -18.04 -0.33 11.14
CA VAL A 61 -19.24 0.09 10.42
C VAL A 61 -18.93 0.04 8.92
N LEU A 62 -19.79 -0.66 8.19
CA LEU A 62 -19.72 -0.82 6.74
C LEU A 62 -21.12 -0.56 6.18
N ASP A 63 -21.21 0.11 5.05
CA ASP A 63 -22.45 0.09 4.26
C ASP A 63 -22.65 -1.31 3.66
N LYS A 64 -23.85 -1.87 3.77
CA LYS A 64 -24.11 -3.30 3.49
C LYS A 64 -24.02 -3.67 2.01
N SER A 65 -24.08 -2.68 1.12
CA SER A 65 -24.01 -2.88 -0.34
C SER A 65 -22.59 -2.83 -0.90
N ILE A 66 -21.59 -2.53 -0.08
CA ILE A 66 -20.21 -2.32 -0.54
C ILE A 66 -19.48 -3.66 -0.67
N ILE A 67 -18.85 -3.85 -1.82
CA ILE A 67 -17.95 -4.97 -2.09
C ILE A 67 -16.51 -4.54 -1.74
N ILE A 68 -15.91 -5.24 -0.78
CA ILE A 68 -14.48 -5.09 -0.46
C ILE A 68 -13.77 -6.35 -0.91
N ASP A 69 -12.75 -6.19 -1.76
CA ASP A 69 -11.84 -7.29 -2.09
C ASP A 69 -10.39 -6.93 -1.73
N SER A 70 -9.61 -7.97 -1.42
CA SER A 70 -8.21 -7.85 -1.03
C SER A 70 -7.31 -8.75 -1.89
N LEU A 71 -6.08 -8.28 -2.14
CA LEU A 71 -5.05 -9.15 -2.72
C LEU A 71 -4.46 -10.04 -1.63
N GLU A 72 -4.82 -11.32 -1.67
CA GLU A 72 -4.31 -12.31 -0.72
C GLU A 72 -2.81 -12.58 -0.89
N GLN A 73 -2.12 -12.87 0.22
CA GLN A 73 -0.69 -13.18 0.21
C GLN A 73 -0.40 -14.58 -0.36
N ASN A 74 -1.32 -15.53 -0.17
CA ASN A 74 -1.24 -16.89 -0.69
C ASN A 74 -2.43 -17.14 -1.60
N ILE A 75 -2.19 -17.05 -2.90
CA ILE A 75 -3.26 -17.24 -3.89
C ILE A 75 -3.28 -18.72 -4.26
N ASN A 76 -4.43 -19.36 -4.05
CA ASN A 76 -4.67 -20.73 -4.49
C ASN A 76 -5.70 -20.70 -5.62
N PHE A 77 -5.27 -21.09 -6.82
CA PHE A 77 -6.15 -21.31 -7.95
C PHE A 77 -6.53 -22.80 -8.03
N ASP A 78 -7.75 -23.09 -8.48
CA ASP A 78 -8.16 -24.48 -8.72
C ASP A 78 -7.30 -25.12 -9.81
N ALA A 79 -7.00 -26.41 -9.62
CA ALA A 79 -6.16 -27.16 -10.55
C ALA A 79 -6.87 -27.33 -11.91
N GLY A 80 -6.17 -27.04 -13.01
CA GLY A 80 -6.67 -27.21 -14.38
C GLY A 80 -7.37 -25.99 -14.97
N LEU A 81 -7.41 -24.86 -14.27
CA LEU A 81 -7.84 -23.58 -14.84
C LEU A 81 -6.69 -22.91 -15.59
N ASN A 82 -6.99 -22.42 -16.80
CA ASN A 82 -6.07 -21.56 -17.53
C ASN A 82 -6.07 -20.14 -16.98
N VAL A 83 -5.04 -19.35 -17.30
CA VAL A 83 -4.94 -17.94 -16.87
C VAL A 83 -6.14 -17.11 -17.29
N ARG A 84 -6.59 -17.28 -18.54
CA ARG A 84 -7.76 -16.57 -19.04
C ARG A 84 -9.02 -16.95 -18.27
N ASP A 85 -9.27 -18.25 -18.14
CA ASP A 85 -10.44 -18.79 -17.46
C ASP A 85 -10.46 -18.36 -15.98
N ALA A 86 -9.29 -18.29 -15.33
CA ALA A 86 -9.18 -17.80 -13.96
C ALA A 86 -9.60 -16.32 -13.83
N ILE A 87 -9.23 -15.47 -14.80
CA ILE A 87 -9.64 -14.06 -14.82
C ILE A 87 -11.14 -13.95 -15.17
N GLU A 88 -11.61 -14.66 -16.19
CA GLU A 88 -13.02 -14.61 -16.63
C GLU A 88 -13.98 -15.14 -15.55
N ASN A 89 -13.59 -16.17 -14.80
CA ASN A 89 -14.39 -16.69 -13.68
C ASN A 89 -14.61 -15.65 -12.58
N GLU A 90 -13.63 -14.80 -12.30
CA GLU A 90 -13.77 -13.69 -11.34
C GLU A 90 -14.65 -12.54 -11.87
N LEU A 91 -14.91 -12.51 -13.18
CA LEU A 91 -15.72 -11.49 -13.85
C LEU A 91 -17.15 -11.97 -14.17
N THR A 92 -17.54 -13.15 -13.69
CA THR A 92 -18.86 -13.79 -13.93
C THR A 92 -20.03 -12.87 -13.63
N GLU A 93 -20.03 -12.15 -12.50
CA GLU A 93 -21.10 -11.20 -12.16
C GLU A 93 -21.22 -10.06 -13.19
N LEU A 94 -20.09 -9.60 -13.75
CA LEU A 94 -20.07 -8.54 -14.77
C LEU A 94 -20.54 -9.07 -16.13
N THR A 95 -20.16 -10.29 -16.49
CA THR A 95 -20.63 -10.92 -17.74
C THR A 95 -22.13 -11.22 -17.67
N GLU A 96 -22.62 -11.77 -16.56
CA GLU A 96 -24.05 -12.01 -16.34
C GLU A 96 -24.85 -10.71 -16.36
N ALA A 97 -24.32 -9.62 -15.79
CA ALA A 97 -24.98 -8.32 -15.85
C ALA A 97 -25.10 -7.81 -17.30
N LYS A 98 -24.09 -8.02 -18.15
CA LYS A 98 -24.13 -7.65 -19.57
C LYS A 98 -25.14 -8.49 -20.35
N GLU A 99 -25.13 -9.80 -20.16
CA GLU A 99 -26.13 -10.70 -20.77
C GLU A 99 -27.54 -10.29 -20.34
N ARG A 100 -27.74 -10.01 -19.05
CA ARG A 100 -29.03 -9.55 -18.51
C ARG A 100 -29.46 -8.21 -19.10
N TYR A 101 -28.52 -7.30 -19.35
CA TYR A 101 -28.80 -6.03 -20.02
C TYR A 101 -29.33 -6.25 -21.45
N GLU A 102 -28.70 -7.14 -22.22
CA GLU A 102 -29.12 -7.48 -23.58
C GLU A 102 -30.52 -8.11 -23.59
N GLU A 103 -30.78 -9.05 -22.69
CA GLU A 103 -32.11 -9.66 -22.49
C GLU A 103 -33.18 -8.61 -22.17
N LEU A 104 -32.91 -7.74 -21.19
CA LEU A 104 -33.85 -6.69 -20.77
C LEU A 104 -34.12 -5.70 -21.91
N THR A 105 -33.11 -5.38 -22.71
CA THR A 105 -33.25 -4.49 -23.87
C THR A 105 -34.21 -5.09 -24.90
N LEU A 106 -34.11 -6.39 -25.17
CA LEU A 106 -35.03 -7.10 -26.05
C LEU A 106 -36.46 -7.12 -25.48
N LEU A 107 -36.62 -7.45 -24.19
CA LEU A 107 -37.93 -7.50 -23.54
C LEU A 107 -38.61 -6.13 -23.48
N ILE A 108 -37.86 -5.06 -23.23
CA ILE A 108 -38.38 -3.68 -23.25
C ILE A 108 -38.82 -3.26 -24.65
N SER A 109 -38.17 -3.78 -25.70
CA SER A 109 -38.60 -3.53 -27.08
C SER A 109 -39.97 -4.14 -27.40
N GLU A 110 -40.36 -5.21 -26.70
CA GLU A 110 -41.66 -5.87 -26.82
C GLU A 110 -42.72 -5.29 -25.86
N ASP A 111 -42.34 -4.85 -24.66
CA ASP A 111 -43.24 -4.31 -23.62
C ASP A 111 -42.68 -3.04 -22.94
N PHE A 112 -42.77 -1.91 -23.65
CA PHE A 112 -42.12 -0.64 -23.27
C PHE A 112 -42.78 0.10 -22.07
N GLU A 113 -43.99 -0.27 -21.65
CA GLU A 113 -44.68 0.36 -20.51
C GLU A 113 -44.41 -0.36 -19.18
N ASN A 114 -43.72 -1.51 -19.22
CA ASN A 114 -43.48 -2.33 -18.06
C ASN A 114 -42.49 -1.69 -17.10
N LYS A 115 -43.01 -1.01 -16.07
CA LYS A 115 -42.23 -0.32 -15.05
C LYS A 115 -41.20 -1.21 -14.35
N LYS A 116 -41.48 -2.51 -14.18
CA LYS A 116 -40.53 -3.43 -13.52
C LYS A 116 -39.30 -3.68 -14.39
N LEU A 117 -39.51 -3.90 -15.69
CA LEU A 117 -38.41 -4.08 -16.64
C LEU A 117 -37.56 -2.81 -16.75
N LEU A 118 -38.20 -1.64 -16.78
CA LEU A 118 -37.49 -0.35 -16.81
C LEU A 118 -36.66 -0.10 -15.53
N GLU A 119 -37.20 -0.42 -14.35
CA GLU A 119 -36.46 -0.32 -13.08
C GLU A 119 -35.28 -1.29 -13.02
N GLU A 120 -35.46 -2.53 -13.46
CA GLU A 120 -34.40 -3.54 -13.49
C GLU A 120 -33.30 -3.14 -14.50
N HIS A 121 -33.68 -2.73 -15.71
CA HIS A 121 -32.76 -2.24 -16.73
C HIS A 121 -31.95 -1.04 -16.21
N SER A 122 -32.58 -0.10 -15.52
CA SER A 122 -31.87 1.03 -14.90
C SER A 122 -30.85 0.58 -13.85
N LYS A 123 -31.20 -0.40 -12.99
CA LYS A 123 -30.26 -0.96 -12.01
C LYS A 123 -29.06 -1.65 -12.67
N VAL A 124 -29.31 -2.49 -13.67
CA VAL A 124 -28.25 -3.19 -14.41
C VAL A 124 -27.35 -2.21 -15.16
N THR A 125 -27.94 -1.20 -15.82
CA THR A 125 -27.18 -0.14 -16.51
C THR A 125 -26.26 0.60 -15.54
N ASN A 126 -26.80 1.05 -14.39
CA ASN A 126 -26.01 1.73 -13.37
C ASN A 126 -24.88 0.85 -12.82
N TYR A 127 -25.11 -0.47 -12.67
CA TYR A 127 -24.09 -1.42 -12.25
C TYR A 127 -22.96 -1.54 -13.30
N ILE A 128 -23.30 -1.73 -14.58
CA ILE A 128 -22.32 -1.81 -15.66
C ILE A 128 -21.53 -0.49 -15.79
N ASP A 129 -22.20 0.66 -15.66
CA ASP A 129 -21.57 1.98 -15.67
C ASP A 129 -20.61 2.17 -14.49
N HIS A 130 -21.02 1.82 -13.27
CA HIS A 130 -20.18 1.93 -12.07
C HIS A 130 -18.90 1.11 -12.20
N HIS A 131 -19.02 -0.13 -12.70
CA HIS A 131 -17.89 -1.02 -12.94
C HIS A 131 -17.13 -0.70 -14.26
N ASN A 132 -17.58 0.27 -15.06
CA ASN A 132 -17.04 0.60 -16.39
C ASN A 132 -16.87 -0.66 -17.28
N ALA A 133 -17.87 -1.56 -17.27
CA ALA A 133 -17.78 -2.90 -17.84
C ALA A 133 -18.25 -3.02 -19.31
N TRP A 134 -18.64 -1.92 -19.96
CA TRP A 134 -19.04 -1.94 -21.39
C TRP A 134 -17.95 -2.53 -22.30
N ASN A 135 -16.71 -2.13 -22.11
CA ASN A 135 -15.56 -2.60 -22.90
C ASN A 135 -14.72 -3.62 -22.12
N LEU A 136 -15.37 -4.54 -21.40
CA LEU A 136 -14.70 -5.54 -20.56
C LEU A 136 -13.65 -6.35 -21.32
N ASP A 137 -13.96 -6.82 -22.53
CA ASP A 137 -13.04 -7.64 -23.34
C ASP A 137 -11.75 -6.88 -23.70
N ASP A 138 -11.88 -5.63 -24.14
CA ASP A 138 -10.73 -4.77 -24.44
C ASP A 138 -9.88 -4.50 -23.19
N LYS A 139 -10.53 -4.34 -22.02
CA LYS A 139 -9.84 -4.17 -20.74
C LYS A 139 -9.08 -5.44 -20.35
N VAL A 140 -9.70 -6.60 -20.47
CA VAL A 140 -9.07 -7.90 -20.20
C VAL A 140 -7.83 -8.06 -21.08
N GLU A 141 -7.95 -7.80 -22.38
CA GLU A 141 -6.84 -7.91 -23.32
C GLU A 141 -5.70 -6.94 -22.98
N ARG A 142 -6.02 -5.67 -22.66
CA ARG A 142 -5.02 -4.67 -22.26
C ARG A 142 -4.29 -5.09 -20.98
N VAL A 143 -5.02 -5.56 -19.97
CA VAL A 143 -4.44 -6.01 -18.70
C VAL A 143 -3.54 -7.24 -18.92
N LEU A 144 -3.97 -8.20 -19.73
CA LEU A 144 -3.16 -9.38 -20.09
C LEU A 144 -1.85 -9.01 -20.79
N GLN A 145 -1.88 -8.02 -21.69
CA GLN A 145 -0.70 -7.55 -22.41
C GLN A 145 0.29 -6.83 -21.48
N GLU A 146 -0.18 -5.84 -20.72
CA GLU A 146 0.67 -5.00 -19.88
C GLU A 146 1.28 -5.78 -18.69
N PHE A 147 0.52 -6.70 -18.09
CA PHE A 147 1.05 -7.60 -17.07
C PHE A 147 1.86 -8.78 -17.64
N LYS A 148 2.02 -8.89 -18.96
CA LYS A 148 2.73 -9.99 -19.65
C LYS A 148 2.18 -11.37 -19.28
N LEU A 149 0.87 -11.46 -19.23
CA LEU A 149 0.13 -12.69 -19.00
C LEU A 149 -0.38 -13.30 -20.32
N LYS A 150 -0.34 -12.54 -21.43
CA LYS A 150 -0.79 -13.02 -22.75
C LYS A 150 -0.04 -14.27 -23.24
N GLU A 151 1.26 -14.40 -22.95
CA GLU A 151 2.04 -15.60 -23.29
C GLU A 151 1.61 -16.85 -22.49
N TYR A 152 0.91 -16.65 -21.38
CA TYR A 152 0.47 -17.68 -20.45
C TYR A 152 -1.05 -17.88 -20.46
N GLU A 153 -1.76 -17.24 -21.38
CA GLU A 153 -3.23 -17.21 -21.45
C GLU A 153 -3.87 -18.60 -21.34
N TYR A 154 -3.28 -19.59 -22.02
CA TYR A 154 -3.75 -20.99 -22.09
C TYR A 154 -2.89 -21.96 -21.25
N ARG A 155 -2.09 -21.45 -20.32
CA ARG A 155 -1.36 -22.29 -19.36
C ARG A 155 -2.16 -22.43 -18.08
N ASP A 156 -2.02 -23.60 -17.45
CA ASP A 156 -2.51 -23.85 -16.11
C ASP A 156 -1.92 -22.84 -15.12
N VAL A 157 -2.77 -22.16 -14.37
CA VAL A 157 -2.34 -21.16 -13.37
C VAL A 157 -1.50 -21.80 -12.26
N SER A 158 -1.79 -23.05 -11.90
CA SER A 158 -1.04 -23.84 -10.91
C SER A 158 0.41 -24.11 -11.33
N SER A 159 0.72 -24.07 -12.63
CA SER A 159 2.07 -24.28 -13.17
C SER A 159 2.95 -23.03 -13.13
N LEU A 160 2.36 -21.86 -12.88
CA LEU A 160 3.05 -20.58 -12.87
C LEU A 160 3.88 -20.38 -11.60
N SER A 161 4.89 -19.51 -11.69
CA SER A 161 5.62 -19.08 -10.49
C SER A 161 4.70 -18.26 -9.57
N GLY A 162 4.96 -18.25 -8.26
CA GLY A 162 4.14 -17.48 -7.31
C GLY A 162 4.05 -15.98 -7.63
N GLY A 163 5.07 -15.40 -8.27
CA GLY A 163 5.02 -14.01 -8.75
C GLY A 163 4.14 -13.83 -10.00
N GLU A 164 4.05 -14.83 -10.88
CA GLU A 164 3.10 -14.86 -12.00
C GLU A 164 1.67 -15.06 -11.51
N GLN A 165 1.43 -15.99 -10.58
CA GLN A 165 0.13 -16.19 -9.94
C GLN A 165 -0.36 -14.92 -9.26
N ARG A 166 0.53 -14.20 -8.57
CA ARG A 166 0.21 -12.89 -7.98
C ARG A 166 -0.16 -11.83 -9.00
N ARG A 167 0.47 -11.83 -10.18
CA ARG A 167 0.09 -10.94 -11.28
C ARG A 167 -1.29 -11.27 -11.83
N VAL A 168 -1.63 -12.56 -11.95
CA VAL A 168 -2.97 -13.00 -12.37
C VAL A 168 -4.03 -12.52 -11.38
N ALA A 169 -3.86 -12.76 -10.08
CA ALA A 169 -4.83 -12.30 -9.08
C ALA A 169 -4.96 -10.77 -9.03
N LEU A 170 -3.85 -10.04 -9.16
CA LEU A 170 -3.88 -8.58 -9.23
C LEU A 170 -4.64 -8.09 -10.48
N ALA A 171 -4.42 -8.74 -11.63
CA ALA A 171 -5.13 -8.44 -12.86
C ALA A 171 -6.64 -8.66 -12.71
N SER A 172 -7.05 -9.81 -12.17
CA SER A 172 -8.47 -10.12 -11.93
C SER A 172 -9.14 -9.10 -11.00
N LEU A 173 -8.50 -8.75 -9.87
CA LEU A 173 -9.02 -7.77 -8.91
C LEU A 173 -9.20 -6.37 -9.51
N ILE A 174 -8.25 -5.95 -10.36
CA ILE A 174 -8.33 -4.66 -11.05
C ILE A 174 -9.48 -4.66 -12.06
N LEU A 175 -9.70 -5.77 -12.76
CA LEU A 175 -10.77 -5.91 -13.74
C LEU A 175 -12.16 -5.98 -13.07
N LYS A 176 -12.27 -6.66 -11.93
CA LYS A 176 -13.50 -6.76 -11.14
C LYS A 176 -13.98 -5.40 -10.62
N LYS A 177 -13.04 -4.50 -10.32
CA LYS A 177 -13.29 -3.14 -9.81
C LYS A 177 -14.25 -3.14 -8.60
N PRO A 178 -13.84 -3.68 -7.43
CA PRO A 178 -14.63 -3.59 -6.20
C PRO A 178 -14.78 -2.12 -5.74
N ASP A 179 -15.77 -1.86 -4.89
CA ASP A 179 -16.01 -0.52 -4.32
C ASP A 179 -14.83 -0.05 -3.44
N VAL A 180 -14.20 -0.98 -2.73
CA VAL A 180 -12.97 -0.77 -1.97
C VAL A 180 -11.96 -1.86 -2.29
N LEU A 181 -10.79 -1.44 -2.77
CA LEU A 181 -9.68 -2.33 -3.09
C LEU A 181 -8.60 -2.27 -2.00
N LEU A 182 -8.27 -3.43 -1.41
CA LEU A 182 -7.23 -3.56 -0.40
C LEU A 182 -5.99 -4.25 -0.99
N LEU A 183 -4.84 -3.58 -0.97
CA LEU A 183 -3.60 -4.12 -1.55
C LEU A 183 -2.48 -4.16 -0.51
N ASP A 184 -1.94 -5.35 -0.23
CA ASP A 184 -0.74 -5.51 0.62
C ASP A 184 0.49 -5.77 -0.26
N GLU A 185 1.38 -4.80 -0.36
CA GLU A 185 2.58 -4.77 -1.21
C GLU A 185 2.34 -5.13 -2.69
N PRO A 186 1.47 -4.39 -3.42
CA PRO A 186 1.08 -4.73 -4.78
C PRO A 186 2.22 -4.60 -5.82
N THR A 187 3.22 -3.78 -5.54
CA THR A 187 4.36 -3.56 -6.45
C THR A 187 5.39 -4.70 -6.41
N ASN A 188 5.27 -5.63 -5.45
CA ASN A 188 6.16 -6.78 -5.39
C ASN A 188 6.00 -7.67 -6.62
N HIS A 189 7.14 -8.08 -7.20
CA HIS A 189 7.21 -8.90 -8.41
C HIS A 189 6.77 -8.22 -9.72
N LEU A 190 6.41 -6.93 -9.67
CA LEU A 190 6.17 -6.12 -10.87
C LEU A 190 7.47 -5.49 -11.38
N ASP A 191 7.56 -5.30 -12.69
CA ASP A 191 8.60 -4.45 -13.28
C ASP A 191 8.15 -2.98 -13.33
N VAL A 192 9.06 -2.07 -13.66
CA VAL A 192 8.78 -0.62 -13.62
C VAL A 192 7.60 -0.26 -14.52
N TYR A 193 7.51 -0.86 -15.71
CA TYR A 193 6.42 -0.60 -16.65
C TYR A 193 5.07 -1.14 -16.14
N MET A 194 5.06 -2.32 -15.51
CA MET A 194 3.86 -2.85 -14.86
C MET A 194 3.40 -1.99 -13.69
N VAL A 195 4.32 -1.41 -12.92
CA VAL A 195 4.00 -0.47 -11.83
C VAL A 195 3.41 0.82 -12.39
N GLU A 196 4.01 1.40 -13.44
CA GLU A 196 3.46 2.58 -14.13
C GLU A 196 2.05 2.34 -14.66
N PHE A 197 1.81 1.18 -15.30
CA PHE A 197 0.49 0.77 -15.76
C PHE A 197 -0.53 0.61 -14.61
N LEU A 198 -0.10 0.00 -13.50
CA LEU A 198 -0.92 -0.13 -12.30
C LEU A 198 -1.31 1.27 -11.77
N GLU A 199 -0.36 2.20 -11.66
CA GLU A 199 -0.64 3.58 -11.27
C GLU A 199 -1.66 4.24 -12.20
N GLU A 200 -1.50 4.08 -13.52
CA GLU A 200 -2.40 4.65 -14.53
C GLU A 200 -3.84 4.15 -14.33
N ILE A 201 -4.04 2.82 -14.20
CA ILE A 201 -5.38 2.25 -14.05
C ILE A 201 -6.01 2.69 -12.73
N LEU A 202 -5.29 2.62 -11.61
CA LEU A 202 -5.84 2.96 -10.30
C LEU A 202 -6.30 4.42 -10.24
N LEU A 203 -5.59 5.32 -10.93
CA LEU A 203 -5.96 6.73 -11.06
C LEU A 203 -7.12 6.96 -12.03
N LYS A 204 -7.09 6.33 -13.21
CA LYS A 204 -8.09 6.52 -14.28
C LYS A 204 -9.48 6.01 -13.87
N GLU A 205 -9.53 4.84 -13.24
CA GLU A 205 -10.78 4.18 -12.84
C GLU A 205 -11.34 4.69 -11.50
N LYS A 206 -10.64 5.64 -10.85
CA LYS A 206 -11.04 6.30 -9.58
C LYS A 206 -11.34 5.32 -8.43
N PHE A 207 -10.49 4.32 -8.27
CA PHE A 207 -10.63 3.36 -7.18
C PHE A 207 -10.61 4.02 -5.79
N THR A 208 -11.44 3.51 -4.88
CA THR A 208 -11.23 3.69 -3.44
C THR A 208 -10.23 2.63 -2.98
N LEU A 209 -9.11 3.05 -2.42
CA LEU A 209 -7.98 2.17 -2.14
C LEU A 209 -7.49 2.27 -0.70
N LEU A 210 -7.11 1.12 -0.16
CA LEU A 210 -6.27 1.00 1.02
C LEU A 210 -5.02 0.19 0.64
N ILE A 211 -3.86 0.82 0.63
CA ILE A 211 -2.61 0.16 0.22
C ILE A 211 -1.63 0.08 1.37
N ILE A 212 -0.93 -1.04 1.51
CA ILE A 212 0.31 -1.14 2.27
C ILE A 212 1.41 -1.28 1.22
N SER A 213 2.38 -0.36 1.21
CA SER A 213 3.51 -0.47 0.30
C SER A 213 4.77 0.10 0.94
N HIS A 214 5.91 -0.49 0.61
CA HIS A 214 7.22 0.11 0.84
C HIS A 214 7.71 0.97 -0.33
N ASP A 215 7.01 0.97 -1.46
CA ASP A 215 7.34 1.79 -2.62
C ASP A 215 6.83 3.22 -2.44
N ARG A 216 7.78 4.13 -2.25
CA ARG A 216 7.51 5.54 -1.96
C ARG A 216 7.04 6.29 -3.19
N HIS A 217 7.56 5.94 -4.36
CA HIS A 217 7.19 6.63 -5.58
C HIS A 217 5.74 6.31 -5.89
N PHE A 218 5.40 5.03 -5.83
CA PHE A 218 4.02 4.53 -5.96
C PHE A 218 3.07 5.25 -4.98
N ILE A 219 3.39 5.26 -3.67
CA ILE A 219 2.57 5.97 -2.67
C ILE A 219 2.42 7.46 -3.01
N ASN A 220 3.49 8.13 -3.44
CA ASN A 220 3.44 9.55 -3.74
C ASN A 220 2.57 9.86 -4.97
N SER A 221 2.59 8.99 -5.98
CA SER A 221 1.79 9.12 -7.19
C SER A 221 0.30 8.90 -6.93
N ILE A 222 -0.05 7.87 -6.14
CA ILE A 222 -1.45 7.44 -6.03
C ILE A 222 -2.16 7.92 -4.76
N ALA A 223 -1.47 8.09 -3.63
CA ALA A 223 -2.14 8.32 -2.36
C ALA A 223 -2.67 9.75 -2.21
N THR A 224 -3.92 9.87 -1.80
CA THR A 224 -4.53 11.14 -1.36
C THR A 224 -4.30 11.39 0.13
N ARG A 225 -4.06 10.34 0.90
CA ARG A 225 -3.84 10.37 2.35
C ARG A 225 -2.89 9.25 2.78
N VAL A 226 -1.98 9.55 3.70
CA VAL A 226 -1.09 8.57 4.33
C VAL A 226 -1.51 8.37 5.78
N VAL A 227 -1.68 7.12 6.20
CA VAL A 227 -1.97 6.71 7.57
C VAL A 227 -0.76 6.00 8.14
N GLU A 228 -0.15 6.60 9.16
CA GLU A 228 0.95 6.03 9.90
C GLU A 228 0.42 5.21 11.08
N VAL A 229 0.77 3.94 11.14
CA VAL A 229 0.52 3.06 12.29
C VAL A 229 1.77 3.05 13.17
N GLU A 230 1.68 3.65 14.36
CA GLU A 230 2.78 3.72 15.30
C GLU A 230 2.30 3.68 16.76
N ASN A 231 3.01 2.91 17.60
CA ASN A 231 2.77 2.85 19.05
C ASN A 231 1.30 2.54 19.41
N MET A 232 0.70 1.58 18.69
CA MET A 232 -0.68 1.11 18.85
C MET A 232 -1.75 2.13 18.43
N ASN A 233 -1.36 3.30 17.92
CA ASN A 233 -2.24 4.32 17.41
C ASN A 233 -2.06 4.50 15.91
N ILE A 234 -3.00 5.20 15.29
CA ILE A 234 -2.87 5.63 13.90
C ILE A 234 -2.93 7.15 13.79
N VAL A 235 -2.26 7.69 12.78
CA VAL A 235 -2.23 9.13 12.52
C VAL A 235 -2.35 9.35 11.02
N SER A 236 -3.30 10.20 10.63
CA SER A 236 -3.53 10.54 9.22
C SER A 236 -2.78 11.81 8.83
N TYR A 237 -2.23 11.81 7.62
CA TYR A 237 -1.55 12.93 6.98
C TYR A 237 -2.10 13.09 5.56
N GLU A 238 -2.48 14.30 5.18
CA GLU A 238 -3.02 14.58 3.84
C GLU A 238 -1.91 14.66 2.78
N GLY A 239 -2.20 14.13 1.59
CA GLY A 239 -1.29 14.08 0.45
C GLY A 239 -0.50 12.77 0.35
N GLY A 240 0.49 12.78 -0.55
CA GLY A 240 1.39 11.65 -0.83
C GLY A 240 2.52 11.49 0.19
N TYR A 241 3.48 10.62 -0.13
CA TYR A 241 4.59 10.26 0.77
C TYR A 241 5.49 11.45 1.13
N ASP A 242 5.75 12.36 0.19
CA ASP A 242 6.61 13.53 0.45
C ASP A 242 5.95 14.50 1.45
N ASN A 243 4.65 14.75 1.28
CA ASN A 243 3.86 15.55 2.21
C ASN A 243 3.85 14.94 3.60
N TYR A 244 3.66 13.61 3.69
CA TYR A 244 3.75 12.87 4.93
C TYR A 244 5.07 13.12 5.67
N LEU A 245 6.22 13.04 4.98
CA LEU A 245 7.53 13.28 5.62
C LEU A 245 7.65 14.70 6.19
N VAL A 246 7.18 15.70 5.45
CA VAL A 246 7.19 17.11 5.88
C VAL A 246 6.29 17.31 7.09
N LEU A 247 5.05 16.81 7.04
CA LEU A 247 4.08 16.93 8.14
C LEU A 247 4.53 16.18 9.39
N LYS A 248 5.14 14.99 9.23
CA LYS A 248 5.73 14.21 10.32
C LYS A 248 6.89 14.95 10.98
N GLU A 249 7.75 15.60 10.21
CA GLU A 249 8.84 16.43 10.74
C GLU A 249 8.31 17.65 11.51
N GLN A 250 7.31 18.36 10.97
CA GLN A 250 6.66 19.48 11.66
C GLN A 250 6.01 19.03 12.98
N ARG A 251 5.34 17.87 12.97
CA ARG A 251 4.74 17.28 14.16
C ARG A 251 5.79 16.94 15.22
N MET A 252 6.91 16.33 14.81
CA MET A 252 8.03 16.03 15.71
C MET A 252 8.61 17.30 16.34
N GLN A 253 8.82 18.36 15.55
CA GLN A 253 9.31 19.65 16.05
C GLN A 253 8.31 20.32 17.03
N SER A 254 7.01 20.25 16.73
CA SER A 254 5.97 20.75 17.63
C SER A 254 5.98 20.00 18.95
N LEU A 255 6.03 18.67 18.91
CA LEU A 255 6.14 17.81 20.10
C LEU A 255 7.39 18.17 20.93
N ALA A 256 8.55 18.34 20.30
CA ALA A 256 9.78 18.75 20.98
C ALA A 256 9.63 20.10 21.71
N LYS A 257 9.03 21.11 21.07
CA LYS A 257 8.76 22.43 21.69
C LYS A 257 7.79 22.33 22.86
N THR A 258 6.72 21.52 22.72
CA THR A 258 5.76 21.29 23.81
C THR A 258 6.42 20.59 24.99
N HIS A 259 7.29 19.61 24.71
CA HIS A 259 8.04 18.89 25.72
C HIS A 259 8.99 19.81 26.49
N ASP A 260 9.75 20.67 25.80
CA ASP A 260 10.63 21.66 26.44
C ASP A 260 9.86 22.59 27.38
N THR A 261 8.66 23.01 26.95
CA THR A 261 7.78 23.86 27.76
C THR A 261 7.27 23.10 28.98
N LEU A 262 6.89 21.83 28.81
CA LEU A 262 6.46 20.94 29.89
C LEU A 262 7.57 20.73 30.91
N VAL A 263 8.81 20.47 30.48
CA VAL A 263 9.97 20.30 31.37
C VAL A 263 10.26 21.57 32.16
N LYS A 264 10.20 22.75 31.52
CA LYS A 264 10.36 24.04 32.21
C LYS A 264 9.26 24.26 33.27
N PHE A 265 8.02 23.90 32.95
CA PHE A 265 6.90 23.99 33.90
C PHE A 265 7.05 23.00 35.05
N LEU A 266 7.43 21.75 34.76
CA LEU A 266 7.65 20.70 35.74
C LEU A 266 8.72 21.11 36.76
N LYS A 267 9.85 21.69 36.32
CA LYS A 267 10.91 22.19 37.21
C LYS A 267 10.37 23.22 38.23
N LYS A 268 9.54 24.17 37.78
CA LYS A 268 8.93 25.18 38.66
C LYS A 268 7.99 24.54 39.69
N GLU A 269 7.17 23.59 39.27
CA GLU A 269 6.25 22.87 40.17
C GLU A 269 6.99 21.94 41.15
N GLU A 270 8.10 21.33 40.74
CA GLU A 270 8.96 20.54 41.62
C GLU A 270 9.68 21.40 42.67
N GLU A 271 10.15 22.58 42.30
CA GLU A 271 10.68 23.56 43.26
C GLU A 271 9.63 23.97 44.29
N TRP A 272 8.38 24.20 43.86
CA TRP A 272 7.27 24.46 44.78
C TRP A 272 7.03 23.30 45.74
N LEU A 273 7.03 22.05 45.23
CA LEU A 273 6.84 20.86 46.05
C LEU A 273 8.00 20.69 47.06
N ARG A 274 9.24 21.00 46.66
CA ARG A 274 10.46 20.89 47.47
C ARG A 274 10.54 21.98 48.56
N ARG A 275 10.00 23.17 48.33
CA ARG A 275 9.94 24.27 49.32
C ARG A 275 8.99 23.99 50.49
N GLY A 276 8.32 22.84 50.52
CA GLY A 276 7.49 22.39 51.63
C GLY A 276 6.06 22.91 51.51
N VAL A 277 5.14 22.02 51.17
CA VAL A 277 3.71 22.32 51.13
C VAL A 277 3.16 22.32 52.55
N LYS A 278 2.65 23.46 53.05
CA LYS A 278 1.86 23.48 54.31
C LYS A 278 0.60 22.62 54.10
N ALA A 279 0.62 21.42 54.68
CA ALA A 279 -0.14 20.25 54.23
C ALA A 279 -1.64 20.20 54.60
N ARG A 280 -2.32 21.32 54.86
CA ARG A 280 -3.66 21.30 55.51
C ARG A 280 -4.85 21.82 54.68
N LEU A 281 -4.82 21.76 53.35
CA LEU A 281 -6.00 22.08 52.52
C LEU A 281 -6.13 21.10 51.34
N THR A 282 -7.34 20.56 51.13
CA THR A 282 -7.74 19.68 50.00
C THR A 282 -7.30 20.20 48.62
N ARG A 283 -7.21 21.53 48.47
CA ARG A 283 -6.71 22.23 47.27
C ARG A 283 -5.26 21.88 46.88
N ASN A 284 -4.42 21.45 47.81
CA ASN A 284 -3.02 21.10 47.53
C ASN A 284 -2.84 19.66 47.01
N GLN A 285 -3.81 18.77 47.25
CA GLN A 285 -3.76 17.37 46.78
C GLN A 285 -3.88 17.29 45.24
N GLY A 286 -4.80 18.06 44.64
CA GLY A 286 -4.95 18.12 43.18
C GLY A 286 -3.72 18.70 42.46
N ARG A 287 -3.04 19.68 43.08
CA ARG A 287 -1.78 20.23 42.53
C ARG A 287 -0.67 19.19 42.58
N LYS A 288 -0.56 18.42 43.67
CA LYS A 288 0.40 17.32 43.80
C LYS A 288 0.15 16.21 42.76
N ALA A 289 -1.11 15.82 42.55
CA ALA A 289 -1.49 14.86 41.51
C ALA A 289 -1.07 15.33 40.11
N ARG A 290 -1.30 16.62 39.80
CA ARG A 290 -0.85 17.24 38.54
C ARG A 290 0.67 17.17 38.35
N VAL A 291 1.47 17.37 39.40
CA VAL A 291 2.93 17.19 39.30
C VAL A 291 3.30 15.75 38.96
N PHE A 292 2.63 14.76 39.54
CA PHE A 292 2.85 13.35 39.19
C PHE A 292 2.46 13.03 37.74
N GLU A 293 1.33 13.55 37.25
CA GLU A 293 0.93 13.41 35.84
C GLU A 293 1.95 14.04 34.89
N LEU A 294 2.45 15.25 35.22
CA LEU A 294 3.47 15.93 34.44
C LEU A 294 4.79 15.15 34.41
N ARG A 295 5.18 14.49 35.52
CA ARG A 295 6.35 13.61 35.56
C ARG A 295 6.21 12.43 34.62
N GLU A 296 5.05 11.78 34.61
CA GLU A 296 4.81 10.62 33.75
C GLU A 296 4.80 11.01 32.27
N LYS A 297 4.22 12.16 31.91
CA LYS A 297 4.30 12.71 30.54
C LYS A 297 5.75 13.04 30.15
N ALA A 298 6.49 13.73 31.02
CA ALA A 298 7.88 14.11 30.77
C ALA A 298 8.83 12.90 30.54
N LYS A 299 8.51 11.72 31.09
CA LYS A 299 9.29 10.50 30.85
C LYS A 299 9.03 9.87 29.48
N LYS A 300 7.81 9.99 28.95
CA LYS A 300 7.37 9.30 27.72
C LYS A 300 7.68 10.10 26.45
N ASP A 301 7.61 11.42 26.49
CA ASP A 301 7.83 12.25 25.29
C ASP A 301 9.25 12.11 24.69
N PRO A 302 10.37 12.08 25.47
CA PRO A 302 11.72 12.02 24.90
C PRO A 302 11.99 10.75 24.10
N THR A 303 11.45 9.60 24.55
CA THR A 303 11.60 8.33 23.84
C THR A 303 10.81 8.32 22.54
N LEU A 304 9.60 8.88 22.55
CA LEU A 304 8.78 9.06 21.36
C LEU A 304 9.47 9.98 20.33
N ILE A 305 9.91 11.17 20.75
CA ILE A 305 10.60 12.13 19.87
C ILE A 305 11.86 11.51 19.26
N ARG A 306 12.67 10.83 20.08
CA ARG A 306 13.89 10.14 19.60
C ARG A 306 13.56 9.05 18.58
N LYS A 307 12.47 8.29 18.79
CA LYS A 307 12.03 7.26 17.85
C LYS A 307 11.57 7.87 16.52
N MET A 308 10.73 8.90 16.57
CA MET A 308 10.31 9.65 15.38
C MET A 308 11.51 10.22 14.61
N GLN A 309 12.52 10.75 15.32
CA GLN A 309 13.74 11.24 14.70
C GLN A 309 14.52 10.14 13.98
N ILE A 310 14.71 8.98 14.63
CA ILE A 310 15.40 7.83 14.03
C ILE A 310 14.66 7.35 12.78
N ASP A 311 13.32 7.29 12.84
CA ASP A 311 12.50 6.85 11.71
C ASP A 311 12.57 7.85 10.55
N LEU A 312 12.47 9.16 10.82
CA LEU A 312 12.68 10.21 9.81
C LEU A 312 14.09 10.14 9.20
N GLU A 313 15.12 9.90 10.02
CA GLU A 313 16.49 9.73 9.52
C GLU A 313 16.63 8.50 8.63
N ARG A 314 16.00 7.37 8.97
CA ARG A 314 15.98 6.16 8.14
C ARG A 314 15.26 6.43 6.82
N GLU A 315 14.14 7.13 6.87
CA GLU A 315 13.35 7.48 5.70
C GLU A 315 14.11 8.43 4.77
N LYS A 316 14.75 9.47 5.33
CA LYS A 316 15.59 10.41 4.58
C LYS A 316 16.89 9.77 4.08
N LYS A 317 17.55 8.88 4.82
CA LYS A 317 18.82 8.23 4.39
C LYS A 317 18.63 7.24 3.25
N SER A 318 17.50 6.55 3.15
CA SER A 318 17.22 5.71 1.98
C SER A 318 16.85 6.54 0.74
N PHE A 319 16.45 7.81 0.90
CA PHE A 319 16.22 8.76 -0.19
C PHE A 319 17.52 9.47 -0.62
N ASN A 320 18.25 10.04 0.34
CA ASN A 320 19.46 10.84 0.10
C ASN A 320 20.74 10.02 -0.01
N ARG A 321 20.65 8.69 -0.16
CA ARG A 321 21.86 7.93 -0.50
C ARG A 321 22.52 8.47 -1.75
N ASP A 322 21.81 9.22 -2.62
CA ASP A 322 22.21 9.84 -3.89
C ASP A 322 23.14 11.07 -3.88
N GLY A 323 23.48 11.64 -2.72
CA GLY A 323 24.01 13.02 -2.70
C GLY A 323 25.48 13.31 -2.35
N GLU A 324 26.28 12.39 -1.80
CA GLU A 324 27.60 12.81 -1.27
C GLU A 324 28.70 12.92 -2.34
N LYS A 325 28.86 14.15 -2.85
CA LYS A 325 29.95 14.64 -3.69
C LYS A 325 31.27 14.68 -2.93
N GLY A 326 32.14 13.70 -3.18
CA GLY A 326 33.58 13.83 -2.96
C GLY A 326 34.29 13.72 -4.30
N ILE A 327 34.83 14.83 -4.81
CA ILE A 327 35.68 14.86 -6.01
C ILE A 327 37.04 14.26 -5.63
N SER A 328 37.23 12.99 -5.95
CA SER A 328 38.55 12.35 -6.00
C SER A 328 38.54 11.41 -7.20
N LYS A 329 39.68 11.32 -7.91
CA LYS A 329 39.87 10.56 -9.15
C LYS A 329 39.15 9.21 -9.06
N LYS A 330 38.02 9.07 -9.76
CA LYS A 330 37.17 7.88 -9.67
C LYS A 330 37.95 6.68 -10.22
N LYS A 331 38.20 5.68 -9.39
CA LYS A 331 38.80 4.41 -9.82
C LYS A 331 37.83 3.70 -10.77
N MET A 332 38.28 3.20 -11.90
CA MET A 332 37.46 2.32 -12.75
C MET A 332 37.24 0.98 -12.02
N LEU A 333 35.98 0.55 -11.89
CA LEU A 333 35.62 -0.70 -11.20
C LEU A 333 35.37 -1.83 -12.20
N PHE A 334 34.59 -1.57 -13.24
CA PHE A 334 34.30 -2.53 -14.30
C PHE A 334 34.55 -1.88 -15.66
N ASP A 335 35.28 -2.58 -16.52
CA ASP A 335 35.38 -2.30 -17.95
C ASP A 335 34.83 -3.53 -18.64
N ILE A 336 33.71 -3.35 -19.34
CA ILE A 336 33.03 -4.42 -20.05
C ILE A 336 33.09 -4.05 -21.52
N GLU A 337 33.68 -4.91 -22.34
CA GLU A 337 33.70 -4.77 -23.78
C GLU A 337 33.01 -5.99 -24.40
N ASN A 338 32.01 -5.72 -25.23
CA ASN A 338 31.30 -6.70 -26.04
C ASN A 338 30.88 -7.96 -25.25
N LEU A 339 30.19 -7.77 -24.13
CA LEU A 339 29.69 -8.89 -23.33
C LEU A 339 28.58 -9.61 -24.08
N TYR A 340 28.77 -10.91 -24.28
CA TYR A 340 27.76 -11.84 -24.79
C TYR A 340 27.42 -12.87 -23.72
N TYR A 341 26.14 -13.18 -23.59
CA TYR A 341 25.70 -14.28 -22.74
C TYR A 341 24.38 -14.87 -23.22
N SER A 342 24.39 -16.19 -23.42
CA SER A 342 23.21 -16.98 -23.77
C SER A 342 22.91 -18.01 -22.68
N ILE A 343 21.63 -18.27 -22.42
CA ILE A 343 21.21 -19.34 -21.53
C ILE A 343 20.15 -20.19 -22.24
N ALA A 344 20.37 -21.50 -22.32
CA ALA A 344 19.46 -22.45 -22.96
C ALA A 344 18.97 -22.03 -24.37
N GLY A 345 19.85 -21.43 -25.18
CA GLY A 345 19.53 -20.97 -26.54
C GLY A 345 18.84 -19.61 -26.64
N LYS A 346 18.60 -18.91 -25.52
CA LYS A 346 18.10 -17.54 -25.49
C LYS A 346 19.26 -16.57 -25.22
N ASP A 347 19.51 -15.68 -26.16
CA ASP A 347 20.49 -14.60 -26.00
C ASP A 347 19.95 -13.55 -25.01
N LEU A 348 20.59 -13.45 -23.85
CA LEU A 348 20.18 -12.51 -22.79
C LEU A 348 20.94 -11.18 -22.89
N ILE A 349 22.20 -11.22 -23.33
CA ILE A 349 23.06 -10.03 -23.44
C ILE A 349 23.83 -10.16 -24.74
N ASN A 350 23.72 -9.15 -25.62
CA ASN A 350 24.39 -9.11 -26.92
C ASN A 350 25.21 -7.83 -27.06
N GLY A 351 26.54 -7.95 -27.10
CA GLY A 351 27.45 -6.85 -27.38
C GLY A 351 27.43 -5.72 -26.36
N PHE A 352 27.15 -6.02 -25.09
CA PHE A 352 27.03 -4.99 -24.05
C PHE A 352 28.43 -4.46 -23.66
N THR A 353 28.65 -3.18 -23.91
CA THR A 353 29.90 -2.48 -23.59
C THR A 353 29.60 -1.35 -22.62
N THR A 354 30.28 -1.32 -21.48
CA THR A 354 30.12 -0.23 -20.50
C THR A 354 31.33 -0.08 -19.59
N ARG A 355 31.55 1.13 -19.10
CA ARG A 355 32.56 1.46 -18.10
C ARG A 355 31.88 1.95 -16.84
N ILE A 356 32.09 1.24 -15.74
CA ILE A 356 31.55 1.57 -14.43
C ILE A 356 32.67 2.09 -13.55
N LEU A 357 32.56 3.34 -13.11
CA LEU A 357 33.53 3.99 -12.24
C LEU A 357 33.09 3.91 -10.78
N GLN A 358 34.04 4.14 -9.87
CA GLN A 358 33.79 4.20 -8.45
C GLN A 358 32.81 5.33 -8.12
N ARG A 359 31.78 4.99 -7.32
CA ARG A 359 30.64 5.85 -6.96
C ARG A 359 29.63 6.12 -8.08
N ASP A 360 29.72 5.40 -9.20
CA ASP A 360 28.61 5.42 -10.16
C ASP A 360 27.40 4.71 -9.56
N ARG A 361 26.23 5.33 -9.74
CA ARG A 361 24.94 4.81 -9.31
C ARG A 361 24.21 4.42 -10.56
N ILE A 362 24.14 3.11 -10.78
CA ILE A 362 23.59 2.56 -12.01
C ILE A 362 22.35 1.76 -11.63
N ALA A 363 21.19 2.22 -12.08
CA ALA A 363 19.96 1.46 -12.01
C ALA A 363 19.87 0.57 -13.26
N ILE A 364 19.84 -0.74 -13.08
CA ILE A 364 19.62 -1.69 -14.17
C ILE A 364 18.11 -1.94 -14.24
N VAL A 365 17.46 -1.29 -15.20
CA VAL A 365 16.02 -1.42 -15.46
C VAL A 365 15.78 -2.34 -16.65
N GLY A 366 14.59 -2.96 -16.69
CA GLY A 366 14.22 -3.91 -17.74
C GLY A 366 13.15 -4.88 -17.27
N HIS A 367 12.63 -5.68 -18.18
CA HIS A 367 11.57 -6.64 -17.91
C HIS A 367 12.02 -7.79 -17.00
N ASN A 368 11.09 -8.45 -16.29
CA ASN A 368 11.42 -9.70 -15.62
C ASN A 368 11.89 -10.74 -16.66
N GLY A 369 12.97 -11.46 -16.34
CA GLY A 369 13.60 -12.40 -17.28
C GLY A 369 14.54 -11.77 -18.34
N SER A 370 14.71 -10.44 -18.39
CA SER A 370 15.63 -9.75 -19.33
C SER A 370 17.12 -9.97 -19.04
N GLY A 371 17.49 -10.76 -18.03
CA GLY A 371 18.88 -11.01 -17.68
C GLY A 371 19.51 -10.02 -16.70
N LYS A 372 18.74 -9.14 -16.03
CA LYS A 372 19.24 -8.20 -15.00
C LYS A 372 20.11 -8.88 -13.93
N SER A 373 19.60 -9.94 -13.31
CA SER A 373 20.33 -10.73 -12.31
C SER A 373 21.51 -11.48 -12.91
N THR A 374 21.42 -11.87 -14.19
CA THR A 374 22.49 -12.55 -14.93
C THR A 374 23.64 -11.59 -15.21
N LEU A 375 23.36 -10.36 -15.65
CA LEU A 375 24.34 -9.29 -15.82
C LEU A 375 25.08 -8.99 -14.50
N LEU A 376 24.36 -8.92 -13.37
CA LEU A 376 24.99 -8.77 -12.06
C LEU A 376 25.87 -9.96 -11.68
N LYS A 377 25.44 -11.19 -11.97
CA LYS A 377 26.25 -12.39 -11.72
C LYS A 377 27.51 -12.45 -12.60
N LEU A 378 27.43 -12.00 -13.86
CA LEU A 378 28.56 -11.89 -14.78
C LEU A 378 29.55 -10.82 -14.29
N LEU A 379 29.05 -9.64 -13.91
CA LEU A 379 29.84 -8.57 -13.29
C LEU A 379 30.58 -9.03 -12.03
N LEU A 380 29.93 -9.83 -11.18
CA LEU A 380 30.52 -10.38 -9.96
C LEU A 380 31.42 -11.61 -10.20
N GLY A 381 31.60 -12.05 -11.46
CA GLY A 381 32.41 -13.21 -11.82
C GLY A 381 31.83 -14.57 -11.38
N ARG A 382 30.54 -14.62 -10.99
CA ARG A 382 29.86 -15.87 -10.60
C ARG A 382 29.41 -16.70 -11.80
N LEU A 383 29.24 -16.06 -12.95
CA LEU A 383 29.00 -16.68 -14.25
C LEU A 383 30.12 -16.27 -15.20
N LYS A 384 30.45 -17.16 -16.15
CA LYS A 384 31.41 -16.85 -17.21
C LYS A 384 30.65 -16.34 -18.44
N PRO A 385 31.16 -15.29 -19.12
CA PRO A 385 30.61 -14.86 -20.41
C PRO A 385 30.74 -15.98 -21.45
N SER A 386 29.84 -15.94 -22.45
CA SER A 386 29.81 -16.92 -23.54
C SER A 386 30.90 -16.65 -24.58
#